data_AF-A0A067PAG8-F1
#
_entry.id   AF-A0A067PAG8-F1
#
_cell.length_a   1.000
_cell.length_b   1.000
_cell.length_c   1.000
_cell.angle_alpha   90.00
_cell.angle_beta   90.00
_cell.angle_gamma   90.00
#
_symmetry.space_group_name_H-M   'P 1'
#
loop_
_entity.id
_entity.type
_entity.pdbx_description
1 polymer ?
#
loop_
_entity_poly.entity_id
_entity_poly.type
_entity_poly.pdbx_seq_one_letter_code
_entity_poly.pdbx_strand_id
1 'polypeptide(L)'
;MYTDRYQMPRDQLPRGPAYLMHVLTVYKHSRPDHFQENLRVSPTTFDRVVSTIENDPVFSNNSQNAQIPVEIQLAITLYRFGHYGNAAGLQQVANWAGVAKGTVELVTRRVITAILHPTFLRTAVCYPTPDEKEKAKVWVEKHSCRAWRGGWCLVDSTLVPLYDRPFWYGESYFDRKCNYSLNIQTY
;
A
#
# COMPACT_ATOMS: atom_id res chain seq x y z
N MET A 1 -12.85 -5.13 41.34
CA MET A 1 -13.40 -5.92 40.21
C MET A 1 -12.56 -5.89 38.92
N TYR A 2 -11.29 -5.45 38.93
CA TYR A 2 -10.45 -5.38 37.71
C TYR A 2 -8.96 -5.71 37.92
N THR A 3 -8.58 -6.26 39.08
CA THR A 3 -7.17 -6.54 39.41
C THR A 3 -6.66 -7.87 38.84
N ASP A 4 -7.54 -8.83 38.56
CA ASP A 4 -7.12 -10.21 38.25
C ASP A 4 -7.18 -10.57 36.76
N ARG A 5 -7.68 -9.66 35.91
CA ARG A 5 -7.90 -9.93 34.48
C ARG A 5 -6.59 -10.17 33.70
N TYR A 6 -5.46 -9.72 34.24
CA TYR A 6 -4.13 -9.93 33.65
C TYR A 6 -3.39 -11.16 34.21
N GLN A 7 -3.94 -11.86 35.21
CA GLN A 7 -3.32 -13.04 35.83
C GLN A 7 -3.81 -14.37 35.25
N MET A 8 -4.86 -14.35 34.41
CA MET A 8 -5.33 -15.58 33.77
C MET A 8 -4.41 -16.01 32.62
N PRO A 9 -4.05 -17.31 32.54
CA PRO A 9 -3.34 -17.85 31.39
C PRO A 9 -4.10 -17.51 30.10
N ARG A 10 -3.39 -16.96 29.12
CA ARG A 10 -3.98 -16.74 27.80
C ARG A 10 -4.04 -18.06 27.07
N ASP A 11 -5.20 -18.40 26.52
CA ASP A 11 -5.33 -19.51 25.59
C ASP A 11 -4.42 -19.26 24.37
N GLN A 12 -3.34 -20.04 24.31
CA GLN A 12 -2.46 -20.05 23.15
C GLN A 12 -3.01 -21.05 22.15
N LEU A 13 -3.73 -20.54 21.15
CA LEU A 13 -4.09 -21.34 20.00
C LEU A 13 -2.81 -21.74 19.24
N PRO A 14 -2.66 -23.03 18.87
CA PRO A 14 -1.54 -23.48 18.06
C PRO A 14 -1.56 -22.74 16.71
N ARG A 15 -0.39 -22.26 16.28
CA ARG A 15 -0.20 -21.50 15.03
C ARG A 15 0.81 -22.21 14.16
N GLY A 16 0.52 -22.25 12.86
CA GLY A 16 1.48 -22.72 11.85
C GLY A 16 2.67 -21.76 11.70
N PRO A 17 3.72 -22.18 10.97
CA PRO A 17 4.86 -21.32 10.67
C PRO A 17 4.41 -20.07 9.89
N ALA A 18 5.01 -18.92 10.22
CA ALA A 18 4.70 -17.65 9.57
C ALA A 18 5.17 -17.66 8.10
N TYR A 19 4.24 -17.51 7.16
CA TYR A 19 4.57 -17.37 5.74
C TYR A 19 5.35 -16.08 5.45
N LEU A 20 5.12 -15.04 6.23
CA LEU A 20 5.88 -13.78 6.20
C LEU A 20 7.39 -13.99 6.12
N MET A 21 7.95 -14.91 6.91
CA MET A 21 9.40 -15.12 6.93
C MET A 21 9.91 -15.66 5.60
N HIS A 22 9.14 -16.52 4.94
CA HIS A 22 9.46 -17.01 3.61
C HIS A 22 9.48 -15.86 2.58
N VAL A 23 8.55 -14.91 2.70
CA VAL A 23 8.52 -13.73 1.83
C VAL A 23 9.78 -12.87 2.02
N LEU A 24 10.17 -12.61 3.28
CA LEU A 24 11.32 -11.75 3.58
C LEU A 24 12.69 -12.40 3.30
N THR A 25 12.86 -13.70 3.54
CA THR A 25 14.17 -14.36 3.45
C THR A 25 14.39 -15.14 2.17
N VAL A 26 13.33 -15.59 1.50
CA VAL A 26 13.42 -16.36 0.25
C VAL A 26 12.98 -15.50 -0.92
N TYR A 27 11.70 -15.10 -0.98
CA TYR A 27 11.16 -14.43 -2.17
C TYR A 27 11.84 -13.09 -2.47
N LYS A 28 12.18 -12.32 -1.43
CA LYS A 28 12.92 -11.08 -1.59
C LYS A 28 14.18 -11.22 -2.47
N HIS A 29 14.86 -12.35 -2.38
CA HIS A 29 16.13 -12.59 -3.08
C HIS A 29 15.98 -13.48 -4.33
N SER A 30 15.17 -14.53 -4.24
CA SER A 30 15.09 -15.55 -5.31
C SER A 30 13.91 -15.35 -6.25
N ARG A 31 12.84 -14.67 -5.82
CA ARG A 31 11.57 -14.52 -6.54
C ARG A 31 10.94 -13.13 -6.30
N PRO A 32 11.54 -12.05 -6.83
CA PRO A 32 11.06 -10.69 -6.63
C PRO A 32 9.63 -10.47 -7.18
N ASP A 33 9.21 -11.28 -8.16
CA ASP A 33 7.85 -11.37 -8.66
C ASP A 33 6.85 -11.75 -7.56
N HIS A 34 7.10 -12.84 -6.83
CA HIS A 34 6.25 -13.27 -5.73
C HIS A 34 6.36 -12.34 -4.51
N PHE A 35 7.51 -11.71 -4.29
CA PHE A 35 7.64 -10.67 -3.27
C PHE A 35 6.71 -9.48 -3.55
N GLN A 36 6.71 -8.98 -4.80
CA GLN A 36 5.84 -7.90 -5.24
C GLN A 36 4.36 -8.31 -5.20
N GLU A 37 4.03 -9.55 -5.53
CA GLU A 37 2.66 -10.05 -5.41
C GLU A 37 2.14 -9.95 -3.95
N ASN A 38 2.99 -10.28 -2.98
CA ASN A 38 2.62 -10.25 -1.55
C ASN A 38 2.58 -8.84 -0.98
N LEU A 39 3.60 -8.02 -1.25
CA LEU A 39 3.80 -6.72 -0.58
C LEU A 39 3.52 -5.50 -1.46
N ARG A 40 3.18 -5.70 -2.75
CA ARG A 40 2.88 -4.65 -3.76
C ARG A 40 4.01 -3.66 -4.01
N VAL A 41 5.23 -3.96 -3.56
CA VAL A 41 6.43 -3.15 -3.75
C VAL A 41 7.61 -4.03 -4.14
N SER A 42 8.56 -3.50 -4.92
CA SER A 42 9.80 -4.22 -5.23
C SER A 42 10.67 -4.40 -3.98
N PRO A 43 11.54 -5.43 -3.92
CA PRO A 43 12.51 -5.58 -2.84
C PRO A 43 13.38 -4.33 -2.61
N THR A 44 13.81 -3.69 -3.70
CA THR A 44 14.61 -2.46 -3.64
C THR A 44 13.87 -1.28 -3.02
N THR A 45 12.60 -1.10 -3.35
CA THR A 45 11.75 -0.06 -2.76
C THR A 45 11.47 -0.38 -1.30
N PHE A 46 11.20 -1.65 -0.97
CA PHE A 46 11.01 -2.12 0.40
C PHE A 46 12.22 -1.78 1.28
N ASP A 47 13.43 -2.12 0.84
CA ASP A 47 14.67 -1.84 1.59
C ASP A 47 14.90 -0.35 1.81
N ARG A 48 14.62 0.46 0.78
CA ARG A 48 14.69 1.93 0.89
C ARG A 48 13.70 2.46 1.93
N VAL A 49 12.47 1.96 1.94
CA VAL A 49 11.47 2.37 2.93
C VAL A 49 11.94 1.96 4.34
N VAL A 50 12.41 0.73 4.53
CA VAL A 50 12.96 0.27 5.83
C VAL A 50 14.08 1.19 6.29
N SER A 51 15.12 1.41 5.47
CA SER A 51 16.25 2.26 5.86
C SER A 51 15.86 3.71 6.17
N THR A 52 14.79 4.22 5.55
CA THR A 52 14.33 5.59 5.79
C THR A 52 13.59 5.71 7.13
N ILE A 53 12.85 4.67 7.53
CA ILE A 53 11.98 4.72 8.71
C ILE A 53 12.55 4.00 9.94
N GLU A 54 13.64 3.23 9.81
CA GLU A 54 14.15 2.36 10.88
C GLU A 54 14.51 3.10 12.18
N ASN A 55 14.95 4.37 12.05
CA ASN A 55 15.36 5.22 13.16
C ASN A 55 14.22 6.08 13.72
N ASP A 56 12.98 5.89 13.26
CA ASP A 56 11.83 6.62 13.79
C ASP A 56 11.56 6.21 15.26
N PRO A 57 11.38 7.18 16.19
CA PRO A 57 11.11 6.90 17.59
C PRO A 57 9.92 5.96 17.83
N VAL A 58 8.94 5.88 16.93
CA VAL A 58 7.78 4.99 17.03
C VAL A 58 8.17 3.50 17.04
N PHE A 59 9.35 3.16 16.52
CA PHE A 59 9.90 1.81 16.52
C PHE A 59 10.78 1.51 17.73
N SER A 60 10.99 2.48 18.62
CA SER A 60 11.66 2.31 19.90
C SER A 60 10.65 2.13 21.03
N ASN A 61 11.04 1.36 22.06
CA ASN A 61 10.29 1.29 23.32
C ASN A 61 11.26 1.29 24.50
N ASN A 62 10.79 1.78 25.66
CA ASN A 62 11.56 1.78 26.91
C ASN A 62 11.43 0.47 27.70
N SER A 63 11.24 -0.66 27.02
CA SER A 63 11.08 -1.97 27.66
C SER A 63 12.33 -2.83 27.51
N GLN A 64 12.46 -3.84 28.36
CA GLN A 64 13.53 -4.84 28.27
C GLN A 64 13.28 -5.89 27.16
N ASN A 65 12.11 -5.85 26.50
CA ASN A 65 11.77 -6.77 25.43
C ASN A 65 12.11 -6.18 24.07
N ALA A 66 12.87 -6.93 23.27
CA ALA A 66 13.18 -6.55 21.91
C ALA A 66 11.89 -6.34 21.10
N GLN A 67 11.83 -5.21 20.41
CA GLN A 67 10.72 -4.91 19.50
C GLN A 67 10.85 -5.76 18.23
N ILE A 68 9.71 -6.10 17.62
CA ILE A 68 9.69 -6.76 16.32
C ILE A 68 10.45 -5.89 15.29
N PRO A 69 11.36 -6.45 14.48
CA PRO A 69 12.11 -5.72 13.46
C PRO A 69 11.24 -4.84 12.56
N VAL A 70 11.76 -3.68 12.16
CA VAL A 70 11.02 -2.69 11.34
C VAL A 70 10.59 -3.28 9.99
N GLU A 71 11.46 -4.09 9.37
CA GLU A 71 11.14 -4.83 8.15
C GLU A 71 9.91 -5.73 8.30
N ILE A 72 9.76 -6.43 9.44
CA ILE A 72 8.60 -7.28 9.71
C ILE A 72 7.35 -6.41 9.90
N GLN A 73 7.46 -5.32 10.66
CA GLN A 73 6.33 -4.40 10.88
C GLN A 73 5.85 -3.79 9.55
N LEU A 74 6.78 -3.38 8.69
CA LEU A 74 6.49 -2.84 7.37
C LEU A 74 5.84 -3.90 6.47
N ALA A 75 6.38 -5.12 6.41
CA ALA A 75 5.84 -6.20 5.59
C ALA A 75 4.40 -6.59 5.99
N ILE A 76 4.12 -6.66 7.29
CA ILE A 76 2.74 -6.90 7.79
C ILE A 76 1.79 -5.79 7.32
N THR A 77 2.24 -4.54 7.39
CA THR A 77 1.44 -3.38 7.01
C THR A 77 1.18 -3.34 5.50
N LEU A 78 2.21 -3.58 4.69
CA LEU A 78 2.11 -3.64 3.24
C LEU A 78 1.25 -4.81 2.77
N TYR A 79 1.41 -5.99 3.37
CA TYR A 79 0.54 -7.13 3.09
C TYR A 79 -0.92 -6.78 3.37
N ARG A 80 -1.21 -6.15 4.52
CA ARG A 80 -2.56 -5.71 4.87
C ARG A 80 -3.14 -4.71 3.85
N PHE A 81 -2.34 -3.76 3.36
CA PHE A 81 -2.79 -2.76 2.38
C PHE A 81 -2.86 -3.29 0.94
N GLY A 82 -2.07 -4.31 0.62
CA GLY A 82 -2.03 -4.94 -0.69
C GLY A 82 -3.16 -5.94 -0.96
N HIS A 83 -4.03 -6.17 0.02
CA HIS A 83 -5.15 -7.10 -0.03
C HIS A 83 -6.48 -6.39 0.26
N TYR A 84 -7.58 -7.01 -0.18
CA TYR A 84 -8.93 -6.50 0.01
C TYR A 84 -9.85 -7.56 0.63
N GLY A 85 -10.98 -7.13 1.18
CA GLY A 85 -11.99 -8.01 1.78
C GLY A 85 -11.42 -8.83 2.93
N ASN A 86 -11.75 -10.12 2.96
CA ASN A 86 -11.36 -11.03 4.06
C ASN A 86 -9.84 -11.17 4.21
N ALA A 87 -9.07 -11.07 3.13
CA ALA A 87 -7.61 -11.18 3.17
C ALA A 87 -6.93 -10.00 3.89
N ALA A 88 -7.56 -8.82 3.92
CA ALA A 88 -7.10 -7.65 4.67
C ALA A 88 -7.55 -7.66 6.15
N GLY A 89 -8.37 -8.66 6.54
CA GLY A 89 -8.87 -8.81 7.90
C GLY A 89 -7.73 -9.09 8.88
N LEU A 90 -7.78 -8.47 10.06
CA LEU A 90 -6.72 -8.57 11.07
C LEU A 90 -6.35 -10.02 11.43
N GLN A 91 -7.34 -10.92 11.47
CA GLN A 91 -7.08 -12.33 11.78
C GLN A 91 -6.33 -13.05 10.66
N GLN A 92 -6.67 -12.77 9.39
CA GLN A 92 -5.99 -13.41 8.25
C GLN A 92 -4.56 -12.90 8.09
N VAL A 93 -4.35 -11.59 8.28
CA VAL A 93 -3.00 -11.02 8.33
C VAL A 93 -2.20 -11.60 9.49
N ALA A 94 -2.82 -11.78 10.67
CA ALA A 94 -2.17 -12.38 11.83
C ALA A 94 -1.77 -13.85 11.57
N ASN A 95 -2.64 -14.63 10.92
CA ASN A 95 -2.37 -16.00 10.52
C ASN A 95 -1.21 -16.07 9.51
N TRP A 96 -1.22 -15.20 8.50
CA TRP A 96 -0.15 -15.13 7.49
C TRP A 96 1.21 -14.73 8.10
N ALA A 97 1.21 -13.76 9.01
CA ALA A 97 2.43 -13.27 9.66
C ALA A 97 2.87 -14.08 10.88
N GLY A 98 2.06 -15.03 11.36
CA GLY A 98 2.32 -15.78 12.59
C GLY A 98 2.37 -14.92 13.86
N VAL A 99 1.64 -13.80 13.90
CA VAL A 99 1.59 -12.87 15.05
C VAL A 99 0.20 -12.85 15.71
N ALA A 100 0.04 -12.13 16.82
CA ALA A 100 -1.28 -11.92 17.40
C ALA A 100 -2.07 -10.85 16.63
N LYS A 101 -3.40 -10.95 16.63
CA LYS A 101 -4.30 -9.97 16.00
C LYS A 101 -4.02 -8.53 16.45
N GLY A 102 -3.81 -8.33 17.75
CA GLY A 102 -3.45 -7.02 18.32
C GLY A 102 -2.08 -6.51 17.85
N THR A 103 -1.15 -7.41 17.53
CA THR A 103 0.15 -7.04 16.96
C THR A 103 -0.02 -6.45 15.56
N VAL A 104 -0.88 -7.02 14.71
CA VAL A 104 -1.15 -6.48 13.36
C VAL A 104 -1.64 -5.04 13.44
N GLU A 105 -2.58 -4.77 14.33
CA GLU A 105 -3.11 -3.42 14.53
C GLU A 105 -2.02 -2.46 15.02
N LEU A 106 -1.25 -2.88 16.04
CA LEU A 106 -0.17 -2.07 16.60
C LEU A 106 0.89 -1.72 15.55
N VAL A 107 1.40 -2.69 14.79
CA VAL A 107 2.44 -2.45 13.78
C VAL A 107 1.91 -1.61 12.63
N THR A 108 0.64 -1.79 12.24
CA THR A 108 0.02 -0.94 11.21
C THR A 108 0.02 0.53 11.66
N ARG A 109 -0.38 0.80 12.90
CA ARG A 109 -0.37 2.17 13.44
C ARG A 109 1.03 2.76 13.46
N ARG A 110 2.03 2.00 13.93
CA ARG A 110 3.43 2.44 13.97
C ARG A 110 3.96 2.81 12.58
N VAL A 111 3.74 1.94 11.59
CA VAL A 111 4.19 2.17 10.21
C VAL A 111 3.50 3.38 9.59
N ILE A 112 2.18 3.53 9.78
CA ILE A 112 1.46 4.73 9.31
C ILE A 112 2.04 5.99 9.97
N THR A 113 2.29 5.97 11.28
CA THR A 113 2.88 7.11 12.00
C THR A 113 4.25 7.49 11.43
N ALA A 114 5.13 6.52 11.19
CA ALA A 114 6.46 6.78 10.62
C ALA A 114 6.37 7.34 9.18
N ILE A 115 5.50 6.79 8.33
CA ILE A 115 5.31 7.24 6.95
C ILE A 115 4.71 8.66 6.90
N LEU A 116 3.80 8.98 7.82
CA LEU A 116 3.19 10.32 7.91
C LEU A 116 4.09 11.33 8.63
N HIS A 117 5.22 10.90 9.19
CA HIS A 117 6.15 11.83 9.83
C HIS A 117 6.68 12.84 8.79
N PRO A 118 6.73 14.16 9.09
CA PRO A 118 7.07 15.19 8.10
C PRO A 118 8.39 14.96 7.35
N THR A 119 9.38 14.33 8.00
CA THR A 119 10.67 14.00 7.41
C THR A 119 10.55 13.02 6.24
N PHE A 120 9.68 12.00 6.37
CA PHE A 120 9.40 11.05 5.29
C PHE A 120 8.45 11.66 4.27
N LEU A 121 7.34 12.26 4.72
CA LEU A 121 6.29 12.73 3.84
C LEU A 121 6.78 13.79 2.83
N ARG A 122 7.63 14.73 3.27
CA ARG A 122 8.14 15.80 2.40
C ARG A 122 9.13 15.32 1.33
N THR A 123 9.81 14.20 1.58
CA THR A 123 10.76 13.63 0.63
C THR A 123 10.07 12.66 -0.32
N ALA A 124 9.05 11.94 0.15
CA ALA A 124 8.31 10.96 -0.64
C ALA A 124 7.17 11.56 -1.48
N VAL A 125 6.51 12.63 -1.00
CA VAL A 125 5.38 13.27 -1.68
C VAL A 125 5.75 14.70 -2.05
N CYS A 126 6.30 14.86 -3.25
CA CYS A 126 6.62 16.17 -3.83
C CYS A 126 5.71 16.47 -5.03
N TYR A 127 5.37 17.76 -5.20
CA TYR A 127 4.78 18.20 -6.45
C TYR A 127 5.84 18.21 -7.55
N PRO A 128 5.49 17.82 -8.79
CA PRO A 128 6.44 17.86 -9.89
C PRO A 128 6.95 19.28 -10.11
N THR A 129 8.25 19.40 -10.33
CA THR A 129 8.92 20.65 -10.69
C THR A 129 8.42 21.17 -12.04
N PRO A 130 8.56 22.48 -12.33
CA PRO A 130 8.20 23.02 -13.65
C PRO A 130 8.82 22.25 -14.82
N ASP A 131 10.06 21.79 -14.68
CA ASP A 131 10.77 21.02 -15.70
C ASP A 131 10.19 19.60 -15.88
N GLU A 132 9.84 18.92 -14.78
CA GLU A 132 9.15 17.62 -14.85
C GLU A 132 7.76 17.75 -15.47
N LYS A 133 7.01 18.80 -15.10
CA LYS A 133 5.72 19.12 -15.73
C LYS A 133 5.88 19.33 -17.22
N GLU A 134 6.90 20.09 -17.64
CA GLU A 134 7.15 20.37 -19.05
C GLU A 134 7.56 19.11 -19.83
N LYS A 135 8.41 18.25 -19.25
CA LYS A 135 8.74 16.95 -19.83
C LYS A 135 7.50 16.06 -20.01
N ALA A 136 6.62 16.02 -19.00
CA ALA A 136 5.37 15.27 -19.08
C ALA A 136 4.42 15.84 -20.16
N LYS A 137 4.31 17.16 -20.27
CA LYS A 137 3.54 17.85 -21.32
C LYS A 137 4.05 17.52 -22.72
N VAL A 138 5.38 17.57 -22.93
CA VAL A 138 6.02 17.20 -24.20
C VAL A 138 5.75 15.73 -24.52
N TRP A 139 5.83 14.84 -23.52
CA TRP A 139 5.53 13.43 -23.70
C TRP A 139 4.08 13.21 -24.14
N VAL A 140 3.10 13.85 -23.48
CA VAL A 140 1.68 13.76 -23.86
C VAL A 140 1.44 14.30 -25.26
N GLU A 141 1.97 15.47 -25.60
CA GLU A 141 1.81 16.03 -26.94
C GLU A 141 2.38 15.11 -28.03
N LYS A 142 3.51 14.45 -27.77
CA LYS A 142 4.15 13.50 -28.68
C LYS A 142 3.34 12.22 -28.89
N HIS A 143 2.67 11.72 -27.85
CA HIS A 143 1.91 10.46 -27.89
C HIS A 143 0.39 10.67 -28.09
N SER A 144 -0.07 11.92 -28.13
CA SER A 144 -1.47 12.29 -28.40
C SER A 144 -1.54 13.43 -29.42
N CYS A 145 -1.88 14.66 -28.99
CA CYS A 145 -1.81 15.87 -29.81
C CYS A 145 -1.59 17.13 -28.97
N ARG A 146 -1.28 18.25 -29.62
CA ARG A 146 -0.99 19.53 -28.96
C ARG A 146 -2.12 20.03 -28.06
N ALA A 147 -3.38 19.80 -28.42
CA ALA A 147 -4.52 20.19 -27.60
C ALA A 147 -4.53 19.46 -26.24
N TRP A 148 -3.99 18.24 -26.19
CA TRP A 148 -3.91 17.42 -24.99
C TRP A 148 -2.66 17.67 -24.14
N ARG A 149 -1.75 18.56 -24.56
CA ARG A 149 -0.56 18.94 -23.78
C ARG A 149 -0.90 19.28 -22.33
N GLY A 150 -2.02 19.96 -22.09
CA GLY A 150 -2.49 20.31 -20.74
C GLY A 150 -2.91 19.12 -19.87
N GLY A 151 -3.19 17.96 -20.47
CA GLY A 151 -3.61 16.71 -19.82
C GLY A 151 -2.46 15.87 -19.24
N TRP A 152 -1.25 16.42 -19.13
CA TRP A 152 -0.04 15.73 -18.61
C TRP A 152 -0.18 15.10 -17.21
N CYS A 153 -1.18 15.48 -16.43
CA CYS A 153 -1.47 14.90 -15.11
C CYS A 153 -2.63 13.89 -15.12
N LEU A 154 -3.23 13.60 -16.27
CA LEU A 154 -4.30 12.61 -16.43
C LEU A 154 -3.69 11.22 -16.61
N VAL A 155 -3.34 10.58 -15.49
CA VAL A 155 -2.71 9.24 -15.48
C VAL A 155 -3.77 8.13 -15.42
N ASP A 156 -4.91 8.42 -14.80
CA ASP A 156 -6.04 7.49 -14.74
C ASP A 156 -7.10 7.90 -15.75
N SER A 157 -7.70 6.90 -16.40
CA SER A 157 -8.74 7.10 -17.40
C SER A 157 -9.78 8.09 -16.92
N THR A 158 -9.95 9.17 -17.67
CA THR A 158 -10.97 10.16 -17.36
C THR A 158 -12.27 9.71 -18.02
N LEU A 159 -13.31 9.56 -17.20
CA LEU A 159 -14.66 9.31 -17.69
C LEU A 159 -15.21 10.63 -18.24
N VAL A 160 -15.41 10.70 -19.55
CA VAL A 160 -16.10 11.82 -20.19
C VAL A 160 -17.59 11.52 -20.16
N PRO A 161 -18.40 12.26 -19.38
CA PRO A 161 -19.83 12.01 -19.30
C PRO A 161 -20.49 12.29 -20.66
N LEU A 162 -21.37 11.38 -21.07
CA LEU A 162 -22.24 11.53 -22.21
C LEU A 162 -23.54 12.21 -21.75
N TYR A 163 -24.03 13.14 -22.56
CA TYR A 163 -25.28 13.86 -22.27
C TYR A 163 -26.48 12.90 -22.26
N ASP A 164 -26.52 11.97 -23.20
CA ASP A 164 -27.58 10.98 -23.35
C ASP A 164 -27.03 9.55 -23.42
N ARG A 165 -27.90 8.60 -23.07
CA ARG A 165 -27.66 7.16 -23.27
C ARG A 165 -27.39 6.89 -24.76
N PRO A 166 -26.26 6.28 -25.12
CA PRO A 166 -26.02 5.85 -26.50
C PRO A 166 -27.09 4.86 -26.98
N PHE A 167 -27.58 5.08 -28.20
CA PHE A 167 -28.59 4.22 -28.82
C PHE A 167 -28.07 2.78 -28.98
N TRP A 168 -26.83 2.64 -29.42
CA TRP A 168 -26.14 1.35 -29.53
C TRP A 168 -25.34 1.07 -28.26
N TYR A 169 -25.50 -0.14 -27.70
CA TYR A 169 -24.74 -0.63 -26.54
C TYR A 169 -24.79 0.29 -25.31
N GLY A 170 -25.90 0.98 -25.05
CA GLY A 170 -26.02 1.93 -23.94
C GLY A 170 -25.56 1.40 -22.58
N GLU A 171 -25.83 0.13 -22.25
CA GLU A 171 -25.38 -0.52 -21.01
C GLU A 171 -23.85 -0.59 -20.90
N SER A 172 -23.14 -0.70 -22.02
CA SER A 172 -21.67 -0.74 -22.05
C SER A 172 -21.03 0.62 -21.72
N TYR A 173 -21.80 1.70 -21.80
CA TYR A 173 -21.35 3.05 -21.43
C TYR A 173 -21.79 3.44 -20.02
N PHE A 174 -22.56 2.59 -19.33
CA PHE A 174 -23.02 2.90 -17.97
C PHE A 174 -21.93 2.56 -16.95
N ASP A 175 -21.38 3.59 -16.32
CA ASP A 175 -20.25 3.47 -15.40
C ASP A 175 -20.68 3.14 -13.96
N ARG A 176 -19.68 2.79 -13.13
CA ARG A 176 -19.87 2.52 -11.69
C ARG A 176 -20.43 3.72 -10.91
N LYS A 177 -20.36 4.93 -11.46
CA LYS A 177 -20.89 6.17 -10.87
C LYS A 177 -22.33 6.44 -11.31
N CYS A 178 -22.98 5.46 -11.94
CA CYS A 178 -24.35 5.55 -12.46
C CYS A 178 -24.53 6.64 -13.53
N ASN A 179 -23.51 6.91 -14.34
CA ASN A 179 -23.58 7.82 -15.49
C ASN A 179 -23.26 7.08 -16.79
N TYR A 180 -23.76 7.60 -17.92
CA TYR A 180 -23.23 7.20 -19.22
C TYR A 180 -21.93 7.96 -19.47
N SER A 181 -20.81 7.27 -19.65
CA SER A 181 -19.51 7.91 -19.88
C SER A 181 -18.59 7.10 -20.77
N LEU A 182 -17.69 7.81 -21.47
CA LEU A 182 -16.61 7.24 -22.24
C LEU A 182 -15.35 7.23 -21.40
N ASN A 183 -14.74 6.05 -21.29
CA ASN A 183 -13.41 5.93 -20.73
C ASN A 183 -12.40 6.34 -21.82
N ILE A 184 -11.70 7.47 -21.61
CA ILE A 184 -10.58 7.87 -22.47
C ILE A 184 -9.28 7.47 -21.77
N GLN A 185 -8.53 6.57 -22.40
CA GLN A 185 -7.16 6.21 -22.03
C GLN A 185 -6.21 6.76 -23.08
N THR A 186 -5.22 7.52 -22.64
CA THR A 186 -4.06 7.90 -23.46
C THR A 186 -2.92 6.97 -23.09
N TYR A 187 -2.53 6.10 -24.02
CA TYR A 187 -1.32 5.27 -23.90
C TYR A 187 -0.06 6.05 -24.26
#